data_AF-A0A350Y1Z0-F1
#
_entry.id   AF-A0A350Y1Z0-F1
#
_cell.length_a   1.000
_cell.length_b   1.000
_cell.length_c   1.000
_cell.angle_alpha   90.00
_cell.angle_beta   90.00
_cell.angle_gamma   90.00
#
_symmetry.space_group_name_H-M   'P 1'
#
loop_
_entity.id
_entity.type
_entity.pdbx_description
1 polymer ?
#
loop_
_entity_poly.entity_id
_entity_poly.type
_entity_poly.pdbx_seq_one_letter_code
_entity_poly.pdbx_strand_id
1 'polypeptide(L)' 'MTSPATSESSQLSPDSQIWHNLKHAIAASSGFQRWQMDYSVTDKLPDDSLECLVRRYLRETLETLAY' A
#
# COMPACT_ATOMS: atom_id res chain seq x y z
N MET A 1 -2.77 37.11 7.94
CA MET A 1 -4.08 36.43 7.95
C MET A 1 -3.91 35.19 7.07
N THR A 2 -3.68 34.02 7.66
CA THR A 2 -3.35 32.77 6.93
C THR A 2 -4.59 31.89 6.90
N SER A 3 -5.17 31.72 5.72
CA SER A 3 -6.23 30.75 5.44
C SER A 3 -5.59 29.36 5.30
N PRO A 4 -6.00 28.33 6.06
CA PRO A 4 -5.69 26.98 5.66
C PRO A 4 -6.59 26.62 4.48
N ALA A 5 -5.98 26.36 3.32
CA ALA A 5 -6.67 25.72 2.21
C ALA A 5 -7.17 24.35 2.71
N THR A 6 -8.48 24.24 2.85
CA THR A 6 -9.18 22.98 3.12
C THR A 6 -8.84 22.02 2.01
N SER A 7 -7.96 21.06 2.29
CA SER A 7 -7.66 19.96 1.39
C SER A 7 -8.97 19.25 1.07
N GLU A 8 -9.42 19.41 -0.18
CA GLU A 8 -10.53 18.67 -0.78
C GLU A 8 -10.27 17.18 -0.60
N SER A 9 -10.84 16.62 0.47
CA SER A 9 -11.01 15.19 0.61
C SER A 9 -12.11 14.80 -0.36
N SER A 10 -11.70 14.61 -1.62
CA SER A 10 -12.52 14.05 -2.68
C SER A 10 -13.29 12.85 -2.12
N GLN A 11 -14.61 12.87 -2.24
CA GLN A 11 -15.50 11.82 -1.75
C GLN A 11 -15.23 10.51 -2.50
N LEU A 12 -14.19 9.79 -2.08
CA LEU A 12 -13.94 8.42 -2.49
C LEU A 12 -15.15 7.60 -2.03
N SER A 13 -15.70 6.77 -2.92
CA SER A 13 -16.74 5.80 -2.56
C SER A 13 -16.30 5.04 -1.29
N PRO A 14 -17.22 4.66 -0.39
CA PRO A 14 -16.86 4.04 0.89
C PRO A 14 -15.88 2.87 0.72
N ASP A 15 -16.08 2.02 -0.30
CA ASP A 15 -15.15 0.94 -0.67
C ASP A 15 -13.75 1.43 -1.07
N SER A 16 -13.66 2.54 -1.80
CA SER A 16 -12.38 3.13 -2.19
C SER A 16 -11.64 3.72 -0.99
N GLN A 17 -12.36 4.29 -0.01
CA GLN A 17 -11.76 4.76 1.23
C GLN A 17 -11.30 3.58 2.10
N ILE A 18 -12.09 2.51 2.19
CA ILE A 18 -11.71 1.28 2.90
C ILE A 18 -10.45 0.67 2.27
N TRP A 19 -10.42 0.54 0.94
CA TRP A 19 -9.26 0.02 0.21
C TRP A 19 -8.02 0.90 0.42
N HIS A 20 -8.18 2.23 0.36
CA HIS A 20 -7.08 3.15 0.63
C HIS A 20 -6.49 2.97 2.03
N ASN A 21 -7.35 2.96 3.08
CA ASN A 21 -6.90 2.76 4.45
C ASN A 21 -6.22 1.39 4.64
N LEU A 22 -6.75 0.33 4.01
CA LEU A 22 -6.16 -1.00 4.06
C LEU A 22 -4.76 -1.03 3.45
N LYS A 23 -4.58 -0.42 2.27
CA LYS A 23 -3.26 -0.29 1.63
C LYS A 23 -2.25 0.38 2.56
N HIS A 24 -2.64 1.47 3.21
CA HIS A 24 -1.78 2.18 4.16
C HIS A 24 -1.47 1.37 5.42
N ALA A 25 -2.45 0.65 5.97
CA ALA A 25 -2.24 -0.21 7.13
C ALA A 25 -1.28 -1.37 6.82
N ILE A 26 -1.41 -1.98 5.65
CA ILE A 26 -0.47 -3.01 5.17
C ILE A 26 0.92 -2.41 4.97
N ALA A 27 1.02 -1.23 4.33
CA ALA A 27 2.28 -0.54 4.10
C ALA A 27 3.03 -0.18 5.39
N ALA A 28 2.29 0.16 6.45
CA ALA A 28 2.83 0.46 7.76
C ALA A 28 3.17 -0.80 8.58
N SER A 29 2.80 -1.99 8.11
CA SER A 29 3.05 -3.23 8.83
C SER A 29 4.51 -3.67 8.69
N SER A 30 5.09 -4.18 9.79
CA SER A 30 6.48 -4.64 9.80
C SER A 30 6.75 -5.79 8.83
N GLY A 31 5.75 -6.63 8.54
CA GLY A 31 5.87 -7.72 7.58
C GLY A 31 6.05 -7.20 6.15
N PHE A 32 5.23 -6.23 5.75
CA PHE A 32 5.32 -5.60 4.44
C PHE A 32 6.62 -4.83 4.25
N GLN A 33 7.06 -4.06 5.25
CA GLN A 33 8.31 -3.29 5.18
C GLN A 33 9.53 -4.20 4.98
N ARG A 34 9.60 -5.32 5.70
CA ARG A 34 10.67 -6.31 5.55
C ARG A 34 10.65 -6.96 4.18
N TRP A 35 9.47 -7.39 3.72
CA TRP A 35 9.29 -7.96 2.39
C TRP A 35 9.70 -6.96 1.30
N GLN A 36 9.31 -5.68 1.43
CA GLN A 36 9.69 -4.62 0.50
C GLN A 36 11.19 -4.39 0.46
N MET A 37 11.90 -4.44 1.59
CA MET A 37 13.36 -4.31 1.63
C MET A 37 14.05 -5.45 0.88
N ASP A 38 13.63 -6.69 1.11
CA ASP A 38 14.16 -7.88 0.42
C ASP A 38 13.90 -7.80 -1.10
N TYR A 39 12.69 -7.36 -1.46
CA TYR A 39 12.25 -7.21 -2.84
C TYR A 39 12.97 -6.06 -3.58
N SER A 40 13.19 -4.92 -2.92
CA SER A 40 13.86 -3.73 -3.50
C SER A 40 15.34 -3.97 -3.79
N VAL A 41 15.96 -4.94 -3.12
CA VAL A 41 17.36 -5.34 -3.37
C VAL A 41 17.47 -6.20 -4.63
N THR A 42 16.43 -6.98 -4.94
CA THR A 42 16.43 -7.94 -6.05
C THR A 42 15.92 -7.35 -7.35
N ASP A 43 14.87 -6.53 -7.30
CA ASP A 43 14.16 -6.04 -8.48
C ASP A 43 14.17 -4.51 -8.44
N LYS A 44 14.87 -3.87 -9.39
CA LYS A 44 14.90 -2.40 -9.51
C LYS A 44 13.52 -1.91 -9.93
N LEU A 45 12.66 -1.75 -8.93
CA LEU A 45 11.25 -1.51 -9.13
C LEU A 45 11.05 -0.15 -9.82
N PRO A 46 10.42 -0.10 -11.00
CA PRO A 46 10.11 1.15 -11.66
C PRO A 46 8.90 1.78 -10.97
N ASP A 47 9.14 2.68 -10.00
CA ASP A 47 8.13 3.58 -9.43
C ASP A 47 6.75 2.92 -9.19
N ASP A 48 6.77 1.68 -8.70
CA ASP A 48 5.57 0.85 -8.74
C ASP A 48 4.66 1.31 -7.60
N SER A 49 3.59 1.98 -8.02
CA SER A 49 2.59 2.60 -7.16
C SER A 49 2.24 1.66 -5.99
N LEU A 50 2.11 2.20 -4.78
CA LEU A 50 1.86 1.46 -3.53
C LEU A 50 0.82 0.33 -3.68
N GLU A 51 -0.16 0.52 -4.57
CA GLU A 51 -1.15 -0.49 -4.93
C GLU A 51 -0.55 -1.79 -5.49
N CYS A 52 0.37 -1.74 -6.43
CA CYS A 52 0.99 -2.93 -7.02
C CYS A 52 1.81 -3.70 -5.98
N LEU A 53 2.59 -2.97 -5.17
CA LEU A 53 3.34 -3.57 -4.08
C LEU A 53 2.43 -4.28 -3.07
N VAL A 54 1.35 -3.63 -2.64
CA VAL A 54 0.37 -4.23 -1.72
C VAL A 54 -0.29 -5.46 -2.35
N ARG A 55 -0.70 -5.40 -3.62
CA ARG A 55 -1.29 -6.55 -4.32
C ARG A 55 -0.32 -7.73 -4.42
N ARG A 56 0.95 -7.45 -4.68
CA ARG A 56 1.99 -8.47 -4.81
C ARG A 56 2.29 -9.13 -3.47
N TYR A 57 2.50 -8.34 -2.42
CA TYR A 57 2.66 -8.86 -1.06
C TYR A 57 1.47 -9.74 -0.64
N LEU A 58 0.24 -9.31 -0.90
CA LEU A 58 -0.94 -10.10 -0.60
C LEU A 58 -0.97 -11.41 -1.39
N ARG A 59 -0.58 -11.40 -2.66
CA ARG A 59 -0.50 -12.62 -3.48
C ARG A 59 0.51 -13.61 -2.90
N GLU A 60 1.75 -13.16 -2.66
CA GLU A 60 2.82 -14.03 -2.16
C GLU A 60 2.52 -14.57 -0.75
N THR A 61 1.94 -13.74 0.13
CA THR A 61 1.54 -14.18 1.47
C THR A 61 0.37 -15.17 1.44
N LEU A 62 -0.59 -15.02 0.52
CA LEU A 62 -1.67 -15.98 0.31
C LEU A 62 -1.17 -17.31 -0.29
N GLU A 63 -0.22 -17.26 -1.23
CA GLU A 63 0.41 -18.46 -1.81
C GLU A 63 1.16 -19.28 -0.74
N THR A 64 1.80 -18.60 0.21
CA THR A 64 2.53 -19.25 1.31
C THR A 64 1.59 -19.94 2.32
N LEU A 65 0.36 -19.46 2.47
CA LEU A 65 -0.63 -20.01 3.39
C LEU A 65 -1.54 -21.09 2.76
N ALA A 66 -1.48 -21.29 1.44
CA ALA A 66 -2.31 -22.25 0.71
C ALA A 66 -1.67 -23.64 0.57
N TYR A 67 -0.52 -23.86 1.22
CA TYR A 67 0.18 -25.15 1.33
C TYR A 67 -0.10 -25.81 2.69
#